data_AF-A0A6A4H686-F1
#
_entry.id   AF-A0A6A4H686-F1
#
_cell.length_a   1.000
_cell.length_b   1.000
_cell.length_c   1.000
_cell.angle_alpha   90.00
_cell.angle_beta   90.00
_cell.angle_gamma   90.00
#
_symmetry.space_group_name_H-M   'P 1'
#
loop_
_entity.id
_entity.type
_entity.pdbx_description
1 polymer ?
#
loop_
_entity_poly.entity_id
_entity_poly.type
_entity_poly.pdbx_seq_one_letter_code
_entity_poly.pdbx_strand_id
1 'polypeptide(L)'
;MTPEEAEQIASAGLDQFRNVYVLIFIWSLIGVYLVTFAIGMHIIIHKENRHRAHAIVIIFLLTAFVFTFMFACQETVASLINLKFGPIMSPGDIEASGPQSAFIVASILSSWSGNVIFCIADAFIVWRAWSVWLESRVIKFTLIILLTIDIAINIVDGIADTQADKATGPVSTVALDWAIIVTNLGVNIVATLLIAYRAWIHHKSIRMISRTRKTQVEEILLLFVESGAIFAVVQILTIIISILDAKVPFFSPVDDADVLILVLYQYAAAINPVALIILIQTGNTYEQSLHLPDELPSIAETEADLIQVIIE
;
A
#
# COMPACT_ATOMS: atom_id res chain seq x y z
N MET A 1 10.87 -19.81 -42.31
CA MET A 1 10.46 -18.73 -41.41
C MET A 1 9.85 -17.64 -42.26
N THR A 2 8.53 -17.51 -42.20
CA THR A 2 7.81 -16.41 -42.86
C THR A 2 8.06 -15.11 -42.08
N PRO A 3 7.87 -13.93 -42.71
CA PRO A 3 7.92 -12.66 -41.99
C PRO A 3 6.95 -12.61 -40.80
N GLU A 4 5.77 -13.21 -40.94
CA GLU A 4 4.74 -13.30 -39.89
C GLU A 4 5.21 -14.16 -38.70
N GLU A 5 5.83 -15.32 -38.96
CA GLU A 5 6.43 -16.16 -37.91
C GLU A 5 7.57 -15.41 -37.18
N ALA A 6 8.32 -14.59 -37.90
CA ALA A 6 9.39 -13.78 -37.30
C ALA A 6 8.86 -12.66 -36.40
N GLU A 7 7.77 -12.03 -36.80
CA GLU A 7 7.10 -10.99 -36.01
C GLU A 7 6.50 -11.57 -34.72
N GLN A 8 5.83 -12.73 -34.79
CA GLN A 8 5.28 -13.42 -33.62
C GLN A 8 6.33 -13.86 -32.61
N ILE A 9 7.48 -14.36 -33.09
CA ILE A 9 8.59 -14.74 -32.21
C ILE A 9 9.21 -13.50 -31.56
N ALA A 10 9.31 -12.40 -32.31
CA ALA A 10 9.82 -11.14 -31.78
C ALA A 10 8.90 -10.56 -30.71
N SER A 11 7.58 -10.56 -30.92
CA SER A 11 6.61 -10.09 -29.92
C SER A 11 6.62 -10.96 -28.67
N ALA A 12 6.56 -12.29 -28.81
CA ALA A 12 6.64 -13.20 -27.67
C ALA A 12 7.97 -13.02 -26.88
N GLY A 13 9.07 -12.72 -27.58
CA GLY A 13 10.35 -12.40 -26.96
C GLY A 13 10.31 -11.10 -26.13
N LEU A 14 9.64 -10.06 -26.63
CA LEU A 14 9.45 -8.79 -25.91
C LEU A 14 8.57 -8.98 -24.66
N ASP A 15 7.45 -9.68 -24.79
CA ASP A 15 6.55 -10.00 -23.67
C ASP A 15 7.32 -10.74 -22.57
N GLN A 16 8.13 -11.73 -22.97
CA GLN A 16 8.91 -12.51 -22.03
C GLN A 16 10.01 -11.68 -21.37
N PHE A 17 10.69 -10.81 -22.12
CA PHE A 17 11.67 -9.89 -21.56
C PHE A 17 11.04 -8.97 -20.53
N ARG A 18 9.84 -8.44 -20.81
CA ARG A 18 9.04 -7.64 -19.89
C ARG A 18 8.71 -8.37 -18.60
N ASN A 19 8.14 -9.56 -18.71
CA ASN A 19 7.80 -10.37 -17.54
C ASN A 19 9.02 -10.63 -16.65
N VAL A 20 10.19 -10.90 -17.24
CA VAL A 20 11.42 -11.17 -16.46
C VAL A 20 11.89 -9.95 -15.67
N TYR A 21 11.98 -8.76 -16.28
CA TYR A 21 12.44 -7.60 -15.51
C TYR A 21 11.42 -7.15 -14.46
N VAL A 22 10.11 -7.28 -14.74
CA VAL A 22 9.04 -7.00 -13.76
C VAL A 22 9.16 -7.94 -12.57
N LEU A 23 9.39 -9.23 -12.79
CA LEU A 23 9.62 -10.19 -11.70
C LEU A 23 10.87 -9.84 -10.88
N ILE A 24 11.97 -9.47 -11.53
CA ILE A 24 13.19 -9.04 -10.81
C ILE A 24 12.86 -7.85 -9.90
N PHE A 25 12.06 -6.90 -10.38
CA PHE A 25 11.65 -5.74 -9.61
C PHE A 25 10.74 -6.11 -8.42
N ILE A 26 9.71 -6.94 -8.65
CA ILE A 26 8.80 -7.48 -7.63
C ILE A 26 9.59 -8.17 -6.51
N TRP A 27 10.48 -9.10 -6.85
CA TRP A 27 11.25 -9.87 -5.87
C TRP A 27 12.29 -9.00 -5.13
N SER A 28 12.81 -7.95 -5.77
CA SER A 28 13.65 -6.96 -5.11
C SER A 28 12.88 -6.18 -4.05
N LEU A 29 11.66 -5.74 -4.35
CA LEU A 29 10.79 -5.04 -3.40
C LEU A 29 10.30 -5.96 -2.27
N ILE A 30 10.02 -7.23 -2.56
CA ILE A 30 9.76 -8.25 -1.53
C ILE A 30 10.94 -8.35 -0.56
N GLY A 31 12.19 -8.31 -1.05
CA GLY A 31 13.37 -8.29 -0.19
C GLY A 31 13.37 -7.12 0.80
N VAL A 32 13.09 -5.90 0.31
CA VAL A 32 12.98 -4.70 1.14
C VAL A 32 11.82 -4.82 2.14
N TYR A 33 10.67 -5.31 1.69
CA TYR A 33 9.50 -5.52 2.53
C TYR A 33 9.76 -6.56 3.63
N LEU A 34 10.42 -7.68 3.32
CA LEU A 34 10.76 -8.73 4.28
C LEU A 34 11.63 -8.21 5.42
N VAL A 35 12.66 -7.43 5.09
CA VAL A 35 13.53 -6.82 6.10
C VAL A 35 12.74 -5.86 6.98
N THR A 36 11.94 -4.98 6.37
CA THR A 36 11.09 -4.03 7.09
C THR A 36 10.09 -4.76 7.99
N PHE A 37 9.40 -5.77 7.47
CA PHE A 37 8.45 -6.59 8.20
C PHE A 37 9.11 -7.32 9.38
N ALA A 38 10.26 -7.94 9.17
CA ALA A 38 10.99 -8.63 10.23
C ALA A 38 11.39 -7.68 11.38
N ILE A 39 11.90 -6.49 11.05
CA ILE A 39 12.25 -5.46 12.04
C ILE A 39 10.99 -5.01 12.79
N GLY A 40 9.91 -4.68 12.08
CA GLY A 40 8.65 -4.26 12.68
C GLY A 40 8.06 -5.31 13.62
N MET A 41 8.01 -6.56 13.17
CA MET A 41 7.52 -7.67 13.99
C MET A 41 8.40 -7.92 15.21
N HIS A 42 9.73 -7.87 15.07
CA HIS A 42 10.65 -8.01 16.19
C HIS A 42 10.38 -6.95 17.26
N ILE A 43 10.23 -5.69 16.87
CA ILE A 43 9.95 -4.57 17.79
C ILE A 43 8.61 -4.77 18.51
N ILE A 44 7.55 -5.11 17.79
CA ILE A 44 6.20 -5.24 18.38
C ILE A 44 6.12 -6.43 19.34
N ILE A 45 6.72 -7.57 19.00
CA ILE A 45 6.65 -8.80 19.82
C ILE A 45 7.39 -8.65 21.15
N HIS A 46 8.51 -7.93 21.17
CA HIS A 46 9.35 -7.77 22.36
C HIS A 46 8.87 -6.67 23.31
N LYS A 47 7.74 -6.02 23.02
CA LYS A 47 7.18 -4.98 23.88
C LYS A 47 6.41 -5.60 25.04
N GLU A 48 6.74 -5.20 26.28
CA GLU A 48 6.21 -5.81 27.51
C GLU A 48 4.70 -5.59 27.73
N ASN A 49 4.12 -4.53 27.16
CA ASN A 49 2.70 -4.20 27.35
C ASN A 49 1.81 -4.83 26.27
N ARG A 50 1.22 -6.00 26.54
CA ARG A 50 0.33 -6.71 25.60
C ARG A 50 -1.13 -6.25 25.73
N HIS A 51 -1.49 -5.14 25.10
CA HIS A 51 -2.88 -4.71 24.96
C HIS A 51 -3.56 -5.32 23.73
N ARG A 52 -4.91 -5.27 23.69
CA ARG A 52 -5.71 -5.79 22.56
C ARG A 52 -5.33 -5.13 21.23
N ALA A 53 -4.92 -3.86 21.26
CA ALA A 53 -4.50 -3.10 20.09
C ALA A 53 -3.26 -3.65 19.41
N HIS A 54 -2.26 -4.07 20.19
CA HIS A 54 -1.06 -4.71 19.63
C HIS A 54 -1.42 -5.99 18.88
N ALA A 55 -2.38 -6.78 19.39
CA ALA A 55 -2.85 -7.98 18.70
C ALA A 55 -3.54 -7.64 17.37
N ILE A 56 -4.35 -6.59 17.35
CA ILE A 56 -5.00 -6.09 16.11
C ILE A 56 -3.94 -5.67 15.10
N VAL A 57 -2.97 -4.83 15.51
CA VAL A 57 -1.89 -4.39 14.62
C VAL A 57 -1.09 -5.57 14.07
N ILE A 58 -0.74 -6.56 14.89
CA ILE A 58 -0.05 -7.78 14.45
C ILE A 58 -0.88 -8.52 13.40
N ILE A 59 -2.19 -8.70 13.62
CA ILE A 59 -3.07 -9.37 12.66
C ILE A 59 -3.11 -8.60 11.34
N PHE A 60 -3.22 -7.27 11.39
CA PHE A 60 -3.20 -6.42 10.20
C PHE A 60 -1.88 -6.56 9.43
N LEU A 61 -0.74 -6.51 10.11
CA LEU A 61 0.57 -6.66 9.47
C LEU A 61 0.77 -8.07 8.89
N LEU A 62 0.36 -9.12 9.60
CA LEU A 62 0.42 -10.50 9.09
C LEU A 62 -0.48 -10.70 7.88
N THR A 63 -1.66 -10.07 7.87
CA THR A 63 -2.58 -10.13 6.73
C THR A 63 -1.94 -9.45 5.53
N ALA A 64 -1.41 -8.23 5.69
CA ALA A 64 -0.67 -7.54 4.63
C ALA A 64 0.50 -8.39 4.12
N PHE A 65 1.23 -9.04 5.01
CA PHE A 65 2.36 -9.91 4.67
C PHE A 65 1.93 -11.09 3.79
N VAL A 66 0.88 -11.80 4.20
CA VAL A 66 0.34 -12.95 3.45
C VAL A 66 -0.11 -12.53 2.06
N PHE A 67 -0.89 -11.45 1.95
CA PHE A 67 -1.38 -10.98 0.64
C PHE A 67 -0.26 -10.43 -0.25
N THR A 68 0.73 -9.75 0.32
CA THR A 68 1.90 -9.26 -0.44
C THR A 68 2.72 -10.41 -1.01
N PHE A 69 2.92 -11.48 -0.23
CA PHE A 69 3.64 -12.66 -0.70
C PHE A 69 2.80 -13.48 -1.69
N MET A 70 1.50 -13.57 -1.46
CA MET A 70 0.55 -14.25 -2.35
C MET A 70 0.55 -13.59 -3.74
N PHE A 71 0.50 -12.26 -3.80
CA PHE A 71 0.63 -11.49 -5.03
C PHE A 71 1.93 -11.81 -5.78
N ALA A 72 3.09 -11.74 -5.12
CA ALA A 72 4.38 -12.03 -5.75
C ALA A 72 4.47 -13.46 -6.32
N CYS A 73 3.93 -14.43 -5.57
CA CYS A 73 3.84 -15.82 -6.03
C CYS A 73 2.94 -15.95 -7.27
N GLN A 74 1.82 -15.23 -7.33
CA GLN A 74 0.90 -15.28 -8.46
C GLN A 74 1.50 -14.68 -9.73
N GLU A 75 2.14 -13.52 -9.64
CA GLU A 75 2.86 -12.92 -10.76
C GLU A 75 3.96 -13.85 -11.29
N THR A 76 4.65 -14.55 -10.39
CA THR A 76 5.65 -15.56 -10.75
C THR A 76 5.01 -16.76 -11.47
N VAL A 77 3.90 -17.28 -10.96
CA VAL A 77 3.17 -18.39 -11.59
C VAL A 77 2.63 -18.00 -12.96
N ALA A 78 2.00 -16.84 -13.09
CA ALA A 78 1.49 -16.30 -14.35
C ALA A 78 2.61 -16.16 -15.39
N SER A 79 3.74 -15.57 -14.99
CA SER A 79 4.93 -15.43 -15.85
C SER A 79 5.51 -16.79 -16.28
N LEU A 80 5.53 -17.79 -15.40
CA LEU A 80 6.01 -19.14 -15.74
C LEU A 80 5.05 -19.89 -16.68
N ILE A 81 3.73 -19.70 -16.51
CA ILE A 81 2.72 -20.23 -17.42
C ILE A 81 2.90 -19.59 -18.81
N ASN A 82 3.02 -18.26 -18.87
CA ASN A 82 3.28 -17.54 -20.12
C ASN A 82 4.58 -17.99 -20.80
N LEU A 83 5.68 -18.13 -20.06
CA LEU A 83 6.95 -18.63 -20.58
C LEU A 83 6.83 -20.03 -21.19
N LYS A 84 6.07 -20.92 -20.55
CA LYS A 84 5.97 -22.32 -20.95
C LYS A 84 5.01 -22.53 -22.13
N PHE A 85 3.90 -21.80 -22.15
CA PHE A 85 2.79 -22.06 -23.07
C PHE A 85 2.63 -21.00 -24.17
N GLY A 86 3.10 -19.77 -23.93
CA GLY A 86 3.03 -18.66 -24.89
C GLY A 86 3.66 -18.97 -26.26
N PRO A 87 4.85 -19.58 -26.33
CA PRO A 87 5.50 -19.87 -27.62
C PRO A 87 4.90 -21.06 -28.39
N ILE A 88 4.06 -21.90 -27.77
CA ILE A 88 3.74 -23.25 -28.26
C ILE A 88 2.27 -23.37 -28.69
N MET A 89 1.37 -22.53 -28.16
CA MET A 89 -0.07 -22.72 -28.34
C MET A 89 -0.68 -21.71 -29.32
N SER A 90 -1.41 -22.24 -30.31
CA SER A 90 -2.37 -21.44 -31.09
C SER A 90 -3.52 -21.02 -30.17
N PRO A 91 -4.19 -19.86 -30.38
CA PRO A 91 -5.29 -19.39 -29.52
C PRO A 91 -6.39 -20.44 -29.24
N GLY A 92 -6.64 -21.37 -30.18
CA GLY A 92 -7.60 -22.46 -30.00
C GLY A 92 -7.13 -23.64 -29.13
N ASP A 93 -5.82 -23.82 -28.95
CA ASP A 93 -5.24 -24.89 -28.11
C ASP A 93 -5.22 -24.50 -26.62
N ILE A 94 -5.30 -23.20 -26.33
CA ILE A 94 -5.32 -22.61 -24.99
C ILE A 94 -6.68 -22.90 -24.30
N GLU A 95 -7.78 -22.84 -25.04
CA GLU A 95 -9.14 -23.11 -24.52
C GLU A 95 -9.35 -24.59 -24.14
N ALA A 96 -8.67 -25.52 -24.80
CA ALA A 96 -8.87 -26.96 -24.63
C ALA A 96 -8.01 -27.61 -23.54
N SER A 97 -6.95 -26.95 -23.05
CA SER A 97 -5.83 -27.64 -22.39
C SER A 97 -5.78 -27.57 -20.86
N GLY A 98 -6.50 -26.66 -20.19
CA GLY A 98 -6.41 -26.49 -18.72
C GLY A 98 -5.39 -25.46 -18.17
N PRO A 99 -4.32 -25.02 -18.90
CA PRO A 99 -3.50 -23.87 -18.52
C PRO A 99 -4.28 -22.55 -18.45
N GLN A 100 -5.29 -22.36 -19.30
CA GLN A 100 -6.07 -21.11 -19.32
C GLN A 100 -6.84 -20.88 -18.02
N SER A 101 -7.40 -21.95 -17.43
CA SER A 101 -8.09 -21.83 -16.15
C SER A 101 -7.12 -21.53 -15.00
N ALA A 102 -5.90 -22.08 -15.03
CA ALA A 102 -4.86 -21.75 -14.06
C ALA A 102 -4.38 -20.30 -14.19
N PHE A 103 -4.25 -19.79 -15.42
CA PHE A 103 -3.92 -18.40 -15.68
C PHE A 103 -5.01 -17.45 -15.17
N ILE A 104 -6.28 -17.69 -15.52
CA ILE A 104 -7.43 -16.92 -15.03
C ILE A 104 -7.49 -16.93 -13.50
N VAL A 105 -7.30 -18.08 -12.86
CA VAL A 105 -7.27 -18.16 -11.38
C VAL A 105 -6.11 -17.35 -10.79
N ALA A 106 -4.93 -17.36 -11.42
CA ALA A 106 -3.80 -16.57 -10.97
C ALA A 106 -4.07 -15.06 -11.09
N SER A 107 -4.64 -14.60 -12.21
CA SER A 107 -5.01 -13.20 -12.43
C SER A 107 -6.03 -12.70 -11.40
N ILE A 108 -7.12 -13.46 -11.20
CA ILE A 108 -8.15 -13.13 -10.21
C ILE A 108 -7.51 -13.00 -8.83
N LEU A 109 -6.73 -13.99 -8.41
CA LEU A 109 -6.14 -13.93 -7.07
C LEU A 109 -5.12 -12.79 -6.93
N SER A 110 -4.40 -12.43 -8.00
CA SER A 110 -3.46 -11.31 -8.02
C SER A 110 -4.21 -9.98 -7.80
N SER A 111 -5.28 -9.73 -8.57
CA SER A 111 -6.12 -8.54 -8.43
C SER A 111 -6.71 -8.42 -7.01
N TRP A 112 -7.30 -9.49 -6.48
CA TRP A 112 -7.82 -9.49 -5.11
C TRP A 112 -6.74 -9.28 -4.05
N SER A 113 -5.53 -9.79 -4.27
CA SER A 113 -4.40 -9.56 -3.36
C SER A 113 -4.00 -8.09 -3.33
N GLY A 114 -3.92 -7.45 -4.50
CA GLY A 114 -3.67 -6.01 -4.62
C GLY A 114 -4.71 -5.18 -3.89
N ASN A 115 -6.00 -5.45 -4.14
CA ASN A 115 -7.10 -4.70 -3.53
C ASN A 115 -7.09 -4.81 -2.00
N VAL A 116 -6.78 -5.99 -1.45
CA VAL A 116 -6.65 -6.17 0.01
C VAL A 116 -5.46 -5.38 0.57
N ILE A 117 -4.33 -5.33 -0.14
CA ILE A 117 -3.16 -4.53 0.28
C ILE A 117 -3.52 -3.05 0.34
N PHE A 118 -4.23 -2.51 -0.67
CA PHE A 118 -4.69 -1.12 -0.65
C PHE A 118 -5.67 -0.86 0.48
N CYS A 119 -6.70 -1.71 0.65
CA CYS A 119 -7.63 -1.60 1.77
C CYS A 119 -6.93 -1.56 3.14
N ILE A 120 -5.87 -2.35 3.34
CA ILE A 120 -5.09 -2.34 4.58
C ILE A 120 -4.31 -1.03 4.73
N ALA A 121 -3.69 -0.54 3.65
CA ALA A 121 -2.96 0.72 3.66
C ALA A 121 -3.89 1.90 4.01
N ASP A 122 -5.07 1.97 3.38
CA ASP A 122 -6.04 3.04 3.62
C ASP A 122 -6.69 2.95 4.99
N ALA A 123 -7.00 1.74 5.47
CA ALA A 123 -7.44 1.54 6.84
C ALA A 123 -6.39 2.04 7.86
N PHE A 124 -5.11 1.80 7.59
CA PHE A 124 -4.03 2.25 8.45
C PHE A 124 -3.82 3.77 8.39
N ILE A 125 -3.95 4.39 7.21
CA ILE A 125 -3.95 5.85 7.04
C ILE A 125 -5.09 6.49 7.82
N VAL A 126 -6.29 5.94 7.71
CA VAL A 126 -7.47 6.38 8.45
C VAL A 126 -7.28 6.22 9.95
N TRP A 127 -6.69 5.11 10.40
CA TRP A 127 -6.35 4.89 11.80
C TRP A 127 -5.41 5.96 12.35
N ARG A 128 -4.38 6.38 11.59
CA ARG A 128 -3.49 7.48 11.98
C ARG A 128 -4.23 8.80 12.18
N ALA A 129 -5.13 9.15 11.26
CA ALA A 129 -5.92 10.38 11.40
C ALA A 129 -6.92 10.27 12.56
N TRP A 130 -7.49 9.09 12.77
CA TRP A 130 -8.42 8.82 13.86
C TRP A 130 -7.78 8.96 15.23
N SER A 131 -6.58 8.41 15.44
CA SER A 131 -5.86 8.47 16.71
C SER A 131 -5.51 9.90 17.12
N VAL A 132 -5.33 10.78 16.14
CA VAL A 132 -5.04 12.21 16.35
C VAL A 132 -6.30 13.03 16.70
N TRP A 133 -7.49 12.58 16.29
CA TRP A 133 -8.76 13.31 16.42
C TRP A 133 -9.75 12.64 17.37
N LEU A 134 -9.31 12.28 18.58
CA LEU A 134 -10.12 11.53 19.55
C LEU A 134 -11.44 12.21 19.95
N GLU A 135 -11.44 13.54 20.05
CA GLU A 135 -12.56 14.33 20.55
C GLU A 135 -13.62 14.64 19.49
N SER A 136 -13.24 14.66 18.20
CA SER A 136 -14.12 15.12 17.12
C SER A 136 -14.89 13.96 16.49
N ARG A 137 -16.16 13.80 16.90
CA ARG A 137 -17.07 12.80 16.30
C ARG A 137 -17.32 13.03 14.81
N VAL A 138 -17.31 14.29 14.36
CA VAL A 138 -17.54 14.64 12.95
C VAL A 138 -16.41 14.12 12.08
N ILE A 139 -15.15 14.38 12.48
CA ILE A 139 -13.97 13.93 11.71
C ILE A 139 -13.93 12.40 11.67
N LYS A 140 -14.16 11.75 12.80
CA LYS A 140 -14.27 10.28 12.89
C LYS A 140 -15.32 9.73 11.93
N PHE A 141 -16.51 10.31 11.90
CA PHE A 141 -17.58 9.88 11.01
C PHE A 141 -17.23 10.09 9.54
N THR A 142 -16.62 11.23 9.19
CA THR A 142 -16.11 11.49 7.83
C THR A 142 -15.07 10.46 7.41
N LEU A 143 -14.11 10.14 8.27
CA LEU A 143 -13.07 9.15 7.99
C LEU A 143 -13.64 7.73 7.78
N ILE A 144 -14.63 7.32 8.58
CA ILE A 144 -15.32 6.03 8.39
C ILE A 144 -16.08 6.00 7.06
N ILE A 145 -16.78 7.08 6.70
CA ILE A 145 -17.50 7.15 5.43
C ILE A 145 -16.51 7.02 4.27
N LEU A 146 -15.41 7.76 4.30
CA LEU A 146 -14.38 7.69 3.26
C LEU A 146 -13.82 6.26 3.13
N LEU A 147 -13.44 5.63 4.25
CA LEU A 147 -12.95 4.25 4.24
C LEU A 147 -14.00 3.26 3.74
N THR A 148 -15.28 3.46 4.06
CA THR A 148 -16.36 2.57 3.62
C THR A 148 -16.60 2.69 2.12
N ILE A 149 -16.55 3.91 1.57
CA ILE A 149 -16.65 4.17 0.13
C ILE A 149 -15.47 3.50 -0.59
N ASP A 150 -14.27 3.67 -0.05
CA ASP A 150 -13.05 3.11 -0.60
C ASP A 150 -13.07 1.57 -0.69
N ILE A 151 -13.43 0.91 0.42
CA ILE A 151 -13.60 -0.55 0.46
C ILE A 151 -14.69 -0.99 -0.53
N ALA A 152 -15.80 -0.25 -0.63
CA ALA A 152 -16.88 -0.60 -1.55
C ALA A 152 -16.42 -0.53 -3.02
N ILE A 153 -15.64 0.49 -3.38
CA ILE A 153 -15.09 0.62 -4.73
C ILE A 153 -14.13 -0.55 -5.03
N ASN A 154 -13.20 -0.87 -4.12
CA ASN A 154 -12.27 -2.00 -4.26
C ASN A 154 -12.99 -3.35 -4.44
N ILE A 155 -14.13 -3.56 -3.76
CA ILE A 155 -14.94 -4.78 -3.91
C ILE A 155 -15.67 -4.81 -5.26
N VAL A 156 -16.30 -3.69 -5.66
CA VAL A 156 -17.04 -3.61 -6.93
C VAL A 156 -16.10 -3.83 -8.11
N ASP A 157 -14.92 -3.24 -8.04
CA ASP A 157 -13.86 -3.40 -9.02
C ASP A 157 -13.34 -4.83 -9.11
N GLY A 158 -12.93 -5.44 -7.98
CA GLY A 158 -12.46 -6.83 -7.98
C GLY A 158 -13.52 -7.83 -8.49
N ILE A 159 -14.82 -7.55 -8.27
CA ILE A 159 -15.91 -8.32 -8.89
C ILE A 159 -15.94 -8.08 -10.40
N ALA A 160 -15.85 -6.83 -10.86
CA ALA A 160 -15.86 -6.49 -12.28
C ALA A 160 -14.68 -7.14 -13.03
N ASP A 161 -13.46 -7.08 -12.47
CA ASP A 161 -12.27 -7.74 -12.97
C ASP A 161 -12.43 -9.26 -13.03
N THR A 162 -12.96 -9.86 -11.95
CA THR A 162 -13.23 -11.30 -11.92
C THR A 162 -14.19 -11.72 -13.03
N GLN A 163 -15.15 -10.86 -13.37
CA GLN A 163 -16.10 -11.10 -14.46
C GLN A 163 -15.45 -10.88 -15.82
N ALA A 164 -14.57 -9.88 -15.96
CA ALA A 164 -13.81 -9.62 -17.17
C ALA A 164 -12.87 -10.79 -17.49
N ASP A 165 -12.12 -11.28 -16.51
CA ASP A 165 -11.20 -12.42 -16.64
C ASP A 165 -11.90 -13.72 -17.06
N LYS A 166 -13.19 -13.88 -16.71
CA LYS A 166 -14.01 -15.04 -17.06
C LYS A 166 -14.79 -14.87 -18.36
N ALA A 167 -14.98 -13.64 -18.82
CA ALA A 167 -15.82 -13.34 -19.98
C ALA A 167 -15.06 -13.55 -21.29
N THR A 168 -15.76 -14.04 -22.31
CA THR A 168 -15.27 -14.10 -23.70
C THR A 168 -15.58 -12.81 -24.50
N GLY A 169 -16.01 -11.74 -23.81
CA GLY A 169 -16.40 -10.47 -24.41
C GLY A 169 -15.89 -9.26 -23.61
N PRO A 170 -15.93 -8.05 -24.17
CA PRO A 170 -15.27 -6.88 -23.59
C PRO A 170 -16.05 -6.35 -22.39
N VAL A 171 -15.59 -6.66 -21.18
CA VAL A 171 -15.94 -5.93 -19.95
C VAL A 171 -14.82 -4.93 -19.71
N SER A 172 -15.11 -3.63 -19.86
CA SER A 172 -14.13 -2.58 -19.58
C SER A 172 -14.20 -2.23 -18.09
N THR A 173 -13.14 -2.52 -17.34
CA THR A 173 -13.00 -2.23 -15.90
C THR A 173 -12.23 -0.93 -15.63
N VAL A 174 -11.64 -0.35 -16.68
CA VAL A 174 -10.82 0.88 -16.67
C VAL A 174 -11.39 2.00 -15.79
N ALA A 175 -12.70 2.28 -15.87
CA ALA A 175 -13.29 3.37 -15.09
C ALA A 175 -13.27 3.11 -13.57
N LEU A 176 -13.36 1.85 -13.15
CA LEU A 176 -13.29 1.44 -11.75
C LEU A 176 -11.84 1.42 -11.26
N ASP A 177 -10.89 0.98 -12.10
CA ASP A 177 -9.45 1.08 -11.81
C ASP A 177 -9.05 2.52 -11.48
N TRP A 178 -9.51 3.48 -12.31
CA TRP A 178 -9.30 4.91 -12.06
C TRP A 178 -9.95 5.38 -10.76
N ALA A 179 -11.15 4.87 -10.45
CA ALA A 179 -11.86 5.22 -9.24
C ALA A 179 -11.12 4.74 -7.99
N ILE A 180 -10.49 3.55 -8.01
CA ILE A 180 -9.65 3.06 -6.91
C ILE A 180 -8.48 4.01 -6.67
N ILE A 181 -7.67 4.28 -7.69
CA ILE A 181 -6.43 5.05 -7.51
C ILE A 181 -6.76 6.47 -7.00
N VAL A 182 -7.81 7.09 -7.54
CA VAL A 182 -8.25 8.43 -7.12
C VAL A 182 -8.84 8.41 -5.71
N THR A 183 -9.60 7.38 -5.35
CA THR A 183 -10.21 7.29 -4.00
C THR A 183 -9.14 7.03 -2.94
N ASN A 184 -8.22 6.09 -3.16
CA ASN A 184 -7.07 5.83 -2.27
C ASN A 184 -6.23 7.11 -2.06
N LEU A 185 -5.95 7.87 -3.12
CA LEU A 185 -5.28 9.16 -3.00
C LEU A 185 -6.10 10.17 -2.19
N GLY A 186 -7.41 10.22 -2.43
CA GLY A 186 -8.33 11.09 -1.68
C GLY A 186 -8.33 10.79 -0.19
N VAL A 187 -8.40 9.52 0.20
CA VAL A 187 -8.31 9.06 1.60
C VAL A 187 -7.00 9.53 2.22
N ASN A 188 -5.87 9.30 1.54
CA ASN A 188 -4.55 9.67 2.01
C ASN A 188 -4.37 11.20 2.15
N ILE A 189 -4.78 11.99 1.15
CA ILE A 189 -4.69 13.45 1.22
C ILE A 189 -5.55 13.99 2.36
N VAL A 190 -6.80 13.56 2.49
CA VAL A 190 -7.70 14.05 3.54
C VAL A 190 -7.15 13.70 4.92
N ALA A 191 -6.73 12.46 5.14
CA ALA A 191 -6.13 12.01 6.39
C ALA A 191 -4.86 12.80 6.72
N THR A 192 -3.94 12.94 5.75
CA THR A 192 -2.67 13.64 5.93
C THR A 192 -2.89 15.13 6.24
N LEU A 193 -3.82 15.80 5.56
CA LEU A 193 -4.17 17.20 5.83
C LEU A 193 -4.81 17.38 7.21
N LEU A 194 -5.66 16.46 7.66
CA LEU A 194 -6.24 16.49 9.00
C LEU A 194 -5.16 16.34 10.09
N ILE A 195 -4.18 15.46 9.87
CA ILE A 195 -3.04 15.30 10.78
C ILE A 195 -2.17 16.55 10.77
N ALA A 196 -1.84 17.09 9.58
CA ALA A 196 -1.06 18.31 9.44
C ALA A 196 -1.72 19.52 10.11
N TYR A 197 -3.06 19.64 10.00
CA TYR A 197 -3.81 20.68 10.68
C TYR A 197 -3.73 20.55 12.20
N ARG A 198 -3.82 19.32 12.75
CA ARG A 198 -3.63 19.10 14.19
C ARG A 198 -2.20 19.42 14.62
N ALA A 199 -1.21 18.99 13.86
CA ALA A 199 0.20 19.29 14.11
C ALA A 199 0.45 20.81 14.18
N TRP A 200 -0.16 21.56 13.26
CA TRP A 200 -0.05 23.02 13.24
C TRP A 200 -0.71 23.69 14.45
N ILE A 201 -1.92 23.26 14.84
CA ILE A 201 -2.58 23.76 16.06
C ILE A 201 -1.73 23.48 17.29
N HIS A 202 -1.22 22.25 17.41
CA HIS A 202 -0.40 21.83 18.52
C HIS A 202 0.89 22.65 18.62
N HIS A 203 1.62 22.79 17.51
CA HIS A 203 2.81 23.62 17.43
C HIS A 203 2.54 25.08 17.81
N LYS A 204 1.44 25.67 17.33
CA LYS A 204 1.05 27.05 17.68
C LYS A 204 0.78 27.20 19.17
N SER A 205 0.07 26.25 19.78
CA SER A 205 -0.25 26.25 21.21
C SER A 205 1.01 26.10 22.08
N ILE A 206 1.89 25.16 21.74
CA ILE A 206 3.14 24.93 22.48
C ILE A 206 4.08 26.12 22.36
N ARG A 207 4.22 26.72 21.16
CA ARG A 207 5.11 27.87 20.96
C ARG A 207 4.69 29.11 21.76
N MET A 208 3.43 29.19 22.19
CA MET A 208 2.96 30.23 23.11
C MET A 208 3.38 29.97 24.57
N ILE A 209 3.74 28.73 24.93
CA ILE A 209 3.99 28.29 26.31
C ILE A 209 5.47 27.93 26.54
N SER A 210 6.13 27.26 25.58
CA SER A 210 7.53 26.82 25.64
C SER A 210 8.23 27.13 24.31
N ARG A 211 9.42 27.73 24.39
CA ARG A 211 10.14 28.28 23.22
C ARG A 211 11.29 27.39 22.73
N THR A 212 11.61 26.30 23.44
CA THR A 212 12.93 25.66 23.35
C THR A 212 12.95 24.14 23.14
N ARG A 213 11.82 23.41 23.23
CA ARG A 213 11.79 21.96 22.98
C ARG A 213 10.64 21.59 22.04
N LYS A 214 10.93 20.80 21.00
CA LYS A 214 9.91 20.01 20.30
C LYS A 214 9.43 18.94 21.26
N THR A 215 8.12 18.69 21.27
CA THR A 215 7.54 17.63 22.08
C THR A 215 7.46 16.32 21.29
N GLN A 216 7.47 15.20 21.99
CA GLN A 216 7.35 13.86 21.40
C GLN A 216 6.12 13.75 20.48
N VAL A 217 5.02 14.36 20.89
CA VAL A 217 3.78 14.43 20.11
C VAL A 217 3.97 15.19 18.81
N GLU A 218 4.73 16.29 18.81
CA GLU A 218 5.03 17.06 17.60
C GLU A 218 5.87 16.25 16.61
N GLU A 219 6.82 15.46 17.10
CA GLU A 219 7.65 14.58 16.25
C GLU A 219 6.83 13.45 15.62
N ILE A 220 5.98 12.78 16.40
CA ILE A 220 5.09 11.72 15.88
C ILE A 220 4.11 12.28 14.85
N LEU A 221 3.51 13.44 15.11
CA LEU A 221 2.60 14.09 14.16
C LEU A 221 3.32 14.49 12.86
N LEU A 222 4.55 15.02 12.96
CA LEU A 222 5.35 15.37 11.79
C LEU A 222 5.69 14.13 10.96
N LEU A 223 6.09 13.04 11.62
CA LEU A 223 6.34 11.75 10.99
C LEU A 223 5.12 11.22 10.22
N PHE A 224 3.92 11.39 10.78
CA PHE A 224 2.67 11.00 10.11
C PHE A 224 2.42 11.83 8.85
N VAL A 225 2.69 13.14 8.91
CA VAL A 225 2.56 14.02 7.74
C VAL A 225 3.60 13.67 6.68
N GLU A 226 4.86 13.48 7.05
CA GLU A 226 5.95 13.18 6.12
C GLU A 226 5.72 11.84 5.42
N SER A 227 5.35 10.79 6.16
CA SER A 227 5.04 9.48 5.58
C SER A 227 3.81 9.53 4.65
N GLY A 228 2.75 10.24 5.06
CA GLY A 228 1.55 10.44 4.22
C GLY A 228 1.84 11.20 2.94
N ALA A 229 2.68 12.24 3.01
CA ALA A 229 3.12 13.03 1.85
C ALA A 229 3.99 12.22 0.89
N ILE A 230 4.95 11.43 1.38
CA ILE A 230 5.77 10.53 0.55
C ILE A 230 4.87 9.52 -0.17
N PHE A 231 3.91 8.92 0.54
CA PHE A 231 2.98 7.98 -0.08
C PHE A 231 2.07 8.65 -1.11
N ALA A 232 1.61 9.89 -0.85
CA ALA A 232 0.83 10.67 -1.81
C ALA A 232 1.61 10.99 -3.09
N VAL A 233 2.92 11.25 -2.98
CA VAL A 233 3.78 11.45 -4.16
C VAL A 233 3.82 10.20 -5.03
N VAL A 234 3.94 9.01 -4.43
CA VAL A 234 3.90 7.75 -5.18
C VAL A 234 2.55 7.59 -5.89
N GLN A 235 1.43 7.80 -5.18
CA GLN A 235 0.08 7.75 -5.76
C GLN A 235 -0.11 8.74 -6.93
N ILE A 236 0.36 9.99 -6.78
CA ILE A 236 0.26 11.01 -7.84
C ILE A 236 1.10 10.61 -9.06
N LEU A 237 2.31 10.08 -8.85
CA LEU A 237 3.15 9.60 -9.95
C LEU A 237 2.48 8.44 -10.70
N THR A 238 1.86 7.49 -9.98
CA THR A 238 1.06 6.43 -10.59
C THR A 238 -0.04 7.01 -11.48
N ILE A 239 -0.86 7.94 -10.97
CA ILE A 239 -1.93 8.58 -11.76
C ILE A 239 -1.36 9.25 -13.02
N ILE A 240 -0.27 10.01 -12.89
CA ILE A 240 0.33 10.72 -14.02
C ILE A 240 0.79 9.73 -15.09
N ILE A 241 1.50 8.68 -14.69
CA ILE A 241 2.05 7.69 -15.61
C ILE A 241 0.92 6.91 -16.29
N SER A 242 -0.11 6.46 -15.56
CA SER A 242 -1.25 5.75 -16.15
C SER A 242 -2.03 6.63 -17.14
N ILE A 243 -2.09 7.96 -16.94
CA ILE A 243 -2.75 8.88 -17.89
C ILE A 243 -1.93 9.00 -19.17
N LEU A 244 -0.61 8.95 -19.05
CA LEU A 244 0.30 8.97 -20.20
C LEU A 244 0.24 7.64 -20.95
N ASP A 245 0.18 6.53 -20.22
CA ASP A 245 0.11 5.17 -20.76
C ASP A 245 -1.14 4.97 -21.63
N ALA A 246 -2.29 5.47 -21.18
CA ALA A 246 -3.56 5.39 -21.92
C ALA A 246 -3.53 6.04 -23.33
N LYS A 247 -2.44 6.72 -23.71
CA LYS A 247 -2.28 7.44 -24.99
C LYS A 247 -1.17 6.86 -25.87
N VAL A 248 -0.46 5.84 -25.43
CA VAL A 248 0.70 5.26 -26.12
C VAL A 248 0.44 3.80 -26.49
N PRO A 249 1.18 3.24 -27.46
CA PRO A 249 1.08 1.82 -27.77
C PRO A 249 1.69 0.94 -26.67
N PHE A 250 1.23 -0.31 -26.62
CA PHE A 250 1.85 -1.38 -25.83
C PHE A 250 3.35 -1.51 -26.14
N PHE A 251 4.14 -1.89 -25.14
CA PHE A 251 5.61 -1.96 -25.17
C PHE A 251 6.31 -0.63 -25.43
N SER A 252 5.63 0.49 -25.19
CA SER A 252 6.29 1.77 -25.13
C SER A 252 7.04 1.92 -23.79
N PRO A 253 8.06 2.79 -23.71
CA PRO A 253 8.73 3.07 -22.44
C PRO A 253 7.80 3.60 -21.34
N VAL A 254 6.65 4.16 -21.71
CA VAL A 254 5.65 4.66 -20.77
C VAL A 254 4.79 3.52 -20.21
N ASP A 255 4.43 2.54 -21.03
CA ASP A 255 3.76 1.29 -20.60
C ASP A 255 4.66 0.51 -19.63
N ASP A 256 5.95 0.39 -19.94
CA ASP A 256 6.91 -0.22 -19.01
C ASP A 256 7.01 0.55 -17.69
N ALA A 257 6.97 1.89 -17.73
CA ALA A 257 6.99 2.72 -16.54
C ALA A 257 5.69 2.59 -15.73
N ASP A 258 4.54 2.41 -16.38
CA ASP A 258 3.24 2.22 -15.74
C ASP A 258 3.22 0.92 -14.92
N VAL A 259 3.65 -0.19 -15.51
CA VAL A 259 3.78 -1.46 -14.78
C VAL A 259 4.68 -1.32 -13.57
N LEU A 260 5.86 -0.70 -13.74
CA LEU A 260 6.83 -0.57 -12.66
C LEU A 260 6.33 0.36 -11.55
N ILE A 261 5.63 1.45 -11.87
CA ILE A 261 5.10 2.36 -10.85
C ILE A 261 3.90 1.76 -10.11
N LEU A 262 3.05 0.97 -10.78
CA LEU A 262 1.95 0.24 -10.14
C LEU A 262 2.48 -0.78 -9.14
N VAL A 263 3.50 -1.55 -9.54
CA VAL A 263 4.20 -2.46 -8.64
C VAL A 263 4.81 -1.69 -7.46
N LEU A 264 5.51 -0.59 -7.71
CA LEU A 264 6.09 0.24 -6.65
C LEU A 264 5.00 0.75 -5.68
N TYR A 265 3.87 1.21 -6.22
CA TYR A 265 2.75 1.72 -5.42
C TYR A 265 2.18 0.65 -4.50
N GLN A 266 1.96 -0.56 -5.00
CA GLN A 266 1.46 -1.68 -4.21
C GLN A 266 2.41 -2.08 -3.07
N TYR A 267 3.71 -2.16 -3.35
CA TYR A 267 4.70 -2.43 -2.30
C TYR A 267 4.86 -1.27 -1.33
N ALA A 268 4.76 -0.01 -1.79
CA ALA A 268 4.74 1.15 -0.91
C ALA A 268 3.52 1.10 0.03
N ALA A 269 2.35 0.67 -0.46
CA ALA A 269 1.15 0.50 0.34
C ALA A 269 1.35 -0.57 1.43
N ALA A 270 1.98 -1.70 1.10
CA ALA A 270 2.32 -2.75 2.08
C ALA A 270 3.38 -2.31 3.11
N ILE A 271 4.41 -1.56 2.67
CA ILE A 271 5.51 -1.08 3.51
C ILE A 271 5.04 0.02 4.49
N ASN A 272 4.14 0.90 4.05
CA ASN A 272 3.77 2.12 4.78
C ASN A 272 3.31 1.85 6.23
N PRO A 273 2.42 0.88 6.52
CA PRO A 273 2.07 0.54 7.90
C PRO A 273 3.24 0.08 8.77
N VAL A 274 4.09 -0.81 8.22
CA VAL A 274 5.22 -1.40 8.96
C VAL A 274 6.27 -0.35 9.26
N ALA A 275 6.65 0.44 8.25
CA ALA A 275 7.66 1.48 8.37
C ALA A 275 7.26 2.52 9.43
N LEU A 276 5.98 2.91 9.46
CA LEU A 276 5.50 3.84 10.46
C LEU A 276 5.62 3.26 11.87
N ILE A 277 5.23 1.99 12.07
CA ILE A 277 5.32 1.38 13.40
C ILE A 277 6.78 1.34 13.88
N ILE A 278 7.72 1.00 13.00
CA ILE A 278 9.15 1.04 13.33
C ILE A 278 9.55 2.45 13.78
N LEU A 279 9.19 3.47 13.01
CA LEU A 279 9.56 4.86 13.29
C LEU A 279 8.96 5.37 14.61
N ILE A 280 7.68 5.07 14.90
CA ILE A 280 7.03 5.44 16.17
C ILE A 280 7.72 4.76 17.36
N GLN A 281 7.96 3.44 17.26
CA GLN A 281 8.50 2.67 18.38
C GLN A 281 9.97 2.97 18.66
N THR A 282 10.75 3.20 17.61
CA THR A 282 12.17 3.59 17.75
C THR A 282 12.30 5.01 18.29
N GLY A 283 11.49 5.97 17.83
CA GLY A 283 11.45 7.33 18.36
C GLY A 283 11.16 7.37 19.87
N ASN A 284 10.18 6.61 20.34
CA ASN A 284 9.85 6.53 21.76
C ASN A 284 10.99 5.95 22.62
N THR A 285 11.73 4.96 22.08
CA THR A 285 12.82 4.30 22.81
C THR A 285 14.00 5.25 23.05
N TYR A 286 14.34 6.09 22.06
CA TYR A 286 15.42 7.07 22.20
C TYR A 286 15.09 8.11 23.26
N GLU A 287 13.87 8.66 23.29
CA GLU A 287 13.51 9.66 24.29
C GLU A 287 13.41 9.09 25.70
N GLN A 288 12.86 7.88 25.89
CA GLN A 288 12.86 7.24 27.21
C GLN A 288 14.27 7.04 27.78
N SER A 289 15.27 6.80 26.92
CA SER A 289 16.67 6.71 27.34
C SER A 289 17.28 8.06 27.73
N LEU A 290 16.74 9.16 27.20
CA LEU A 290 17.15 10.54 27.50
C LEU A 290 16.50 11.10 28.77
N HIS A 291 15.35 10.56 29.20
CA HIS A 291 14.53 11.07 30.31
C HIS A 291 14.65 10.27 31.64
N LEU A 292 15.87 9.89 32.05
CA LEU A 292 16.17 9.52 33.44
C LEU A 292 16.52 10.78 34.25
N PRO A 293 16.15 10.86 35.54
CA PRO A 293 14.98 11.61 36.02
C PRO A 293 15.35 12.99 36.56
N ASP A 294 14.76 14.06 36.01
CA ASP A 294 14.81 15.41 36.63
C ASP A 294 13.68 16.39 36.22
N GLU A 295 12.52 15.95 35.68
CA GLU A 295 11.45 16.89 35.31
C GLU A 295 10.03 16.53 35.82
N LEU A 296 9.29 17.60 36.15
CA LEU A 296 8.07 17.68 36.97
C LEU A 296 6.80 17.05 36.32
N PRO A 297 5.80 16.64 37.14
CA PRO A 297 4.76 15.68 36.76
C PRO A 297 3.67 16.18 35.79
N SER A 298 3.43 17.49 35.67
CA SER A 298 2.12 17.98 35.16
C SER A 298 1.98 18.05 33.64
N ILE A 299 3.08 18.03 32.88
CA ILE A 299 3.05 18.02 31.40
C ILE A 299 3.18 16.58 30.88
N ALA A 300 3.92 15.75 31.61
CA ALA A 300 4.14 14.34 31.30
C ALA A 300 2.85 13.52 31.28
N GLU A 301 1.87 13.81 32.16
CA GLU A 301 0.61 13.05 32.19
C GLU A 301 -0.25 13.25 30.93
N THR A 302 -0.29 14.46 30.35
CA THR A 302 -1.10 14.74 29.15
C THR A 302 -0.43 14.23 27.87
N GLU A 303 0.91 14.27 27.80
CA GLU A 303 1.67 13.64 26.72
C GLU A 303 1.61 12.12 26.80
N ALA A 304 1.75 11.55 28.01
CA ALA A 304 1.65 10.12 28.24
C ALA A 304 0.28 9.57 27.82
N ASP A 305 -0.83 10.26 28.15
CA ASP A 305 -2.17 9.85 27.70
C ASP A 305 -2.31 9.90 26.17
N LEU A 306 -1.78 10.93 25.50
CA LEU A 306 -1.87 11.03 24.04
C LEU A 306 -1.01 9.97 23.34
N ILE A 307 0.19 9.70 23.87
CA ILE A 307 1.11 8.68 23.37
C ILE A 307 0.57 7.29 23.66
N GLN A 308 0.01 7.06 24.86
CA GLN A 308 -0.61 5.81 25.23
C GLN A 308 -1.82 5.52 24.35
N VAL A 309 -2.61 6.52 23.94
CA VAL A 309 -3.72 6.33 22.99
C VAL A 309 -3.28 6.23 21.52
N ILE A 310 -2.10 6.74 21.14
CA ILE A 310 -1.50 6.50 19.80
C ILE A 310 -0.90 5.08 19.72
N ILE A 311 -0.50 4.51 20.85
CA ILE A 311 0.15 3.20 20.97
C ILE A 311 -0.86 2.07 21.30
N GLU A 312 -1.95 2.36 22.02
CA GLU A 312 -3.14 1.51 22.23
C GLU A 312 -4.18 1.66 21.11
#